data_AF-A0A7X9HRN7-F1
#
_entry.id   AF-A0A7X9HRN7-F1
#
_cell.length_a   1.000
_cell.length_b   1.000
_cell.length_c   1.000
_cell.angle_alpha   90.00
_cell.angle_beta   90.00
_cell.angle_gamma   90.00
#
_symmetry.space_group_name_H-M   'P 1'
#
loop_
_entity.id
_entity.type
_entity.pdbx_description
1 polymer ?
#
loop_
_entity_poly.entity_id
_entity_poly.type
_entity_poly.pdbx_seq_one_letter_code
_entity_poly.pdbx_strand_id
1 'polypeptide(L)' 'LIGISNNFYINVGRLQKLIEQIHEVAPDLPILVGGQALSGGQSDILKKYPNVSYVSNLDELEEIISNFSK' A
#
# COMPACT_ATOMS: atom_id res chain seq x y z
N LEU A 1 6.65 6.00 -7.22
CA LEU A 1 5.58 5.85 -6.21
C LEU A 1 4.32 5.34 -6.91
N ILE A 2 3.67 4.31 -6.37
CA ILE A 2 2.34 3.84 -6.84
C ILE A 2 1.36 3.86 -5.66
N GLY A 3 0.14 4.35 -5.89
CA GLY A 3 -0.97 4.29 -4.94
C GLY A 3 -1.99 3.22 -5.33
N ILE A 4 -2.40 2.38 -4.39
CA ILE A 4 -3.41 1.32 -4.56
C ILE A 4 -4.52 1.56 -3.54
N SER A 5 -5.75 1.79 -4.02
CA SER A 5 -6.93 1.86 -3.16
C SER A 5 -7.69 0.54 -3.20
N ASN A 6 -7.88 -0.10 -2.04
CA ASN A 6 -8.61 -1.36 -1.93
C ASN A 6 -9.79 -1.23 -0.94
N ASN A 7 -11.00 -1.44 -1.45
CA ASN A 7 -12.23 -1.22 -0.69
C ASN A 7 -12.72 -2.47 0.06
N PHE A 8 -12.45 -3.67 -0.48
CA PHE A 8 -12.99 -4.91 0.08
C PHE A 8 -11.92 -5.87 0.59
N TYR A 9 -12.15 -6.37 1.80
CA TYR A 9 -11.31 -7.35 2.50
C TYR A 9 -11.13 -8.67 1.73
N ILE A 10 -12.14 -9.11 0.97
CA ILE A 10 -12.13 -10.38 0.22
C ILE A 10 -10.98 -10.45 -0.82
N ASN A 11 -10.36 -9.32 -1.15
CA ASN A 11 -9.31 -9.23 -2.15
C ASN A 11 -7.88 -9.10 -1.60
N VAL A 12 -7.63 -9.32 -0.30
CA VAL A 12 -6.27 -9.20 0.27
C VAL A 12 -5.24 -10.10 -0.45
N GLY A 13 -5.61 -11.32 -0.83
CA GLY A 13 -4.72 -12.19 -1.61
C GLY A 13 -4.41 -11.66 -3.03
N ARG A 14 -5.37 -10.96 -3.66
CA ARG A 14 -5.15 -10.29 -4.96
C ARG A 14 -4.23 -9.08 -4.82
N LEU A 15 -4.39 -8.33 -3.73
CA LEU A 15 -3.49 -7.22 -3.39
C LEU A 15 -2.07 -7.73 -3.19
N GLN A 16 -1.86 -8.81 -2.44
CA GLN A 16 -0.52 -9.41 -2.27
C GLN A 16 0.09 -9.84 -3.61
N LYS A 17 -0.69 -10.53 -4.45
CA LYS A 17 -0.20 -10.95 -5.77
C LYS A 17 0.19 -9.75 -6.64
N LEU A 18 -0.59 -8.67 -6.60
CA LEU A 18 -0.25 -7.44 -7.30
C LEU A 18 1.05 -6.82 -6.77
N ILE A 19 1.23 -6.76 -5.45
CA ILE A 19 2.47 -6.27 -4.83
C ILE A 19 3.67 -7.13 -5.25
N GLU A 20 3.53 -8.46 -5.25
CA GLU A 20 4.57 -9.39 -5.68
C GLU A 20 4.95 -9.15 -7.16
N GLN A 21 3.96 -9.02 -8.04
CA GLN A 21 4.19 -8.72 -9.46
C GLN A 21 4.87 -7.36 -9.68
N ILE A 22 4.53 -6.34 -8.88
CA ILE A 22 5.21 -5.04 -8.93
C ILE A 22 6.66 -5.19 -8.46
N HIS A 23 6.90 -5.94 -7.39
CA HIS A 23 8.24 -6.14 -6.83
C HIS A 23 9.16 -6.92 -7.80
N GLU A 24 8.62 -7.84 -8.60
CA GLU A 24 9.36 -8.54 -9.66
C GLU A 24 9.89 -7.59 -10.74
N VAL A 25 9.14 -6.53 -11.09
CA VAL A 25 9.51 -5.60 -12.17
C VAL A 25 10.20 -4.33 -11.67
N ALA A 26 9.93 -3.92 -10.43
CA ALA A 26 10.42 -2.69 -9.82
C ALA A 26 10.55 -2.87 -8.29
N PRO A 27 11.59 -3.60 -7.82
CA PRO A 27 11.72 -4.02 -6.42
C PRO A 27 11.77 -2.86 -5.42
N ASP A 28 12.38 -1.73 -5.81
CA ASP A 28 12.56 -0.56 -4.94
C ASP A 28 11.42 0.46 -5.07
N LEU A 29 10.42 0.22 -5.92
CA LEU A 29 9.34 1.17 -6.15
C LEU A 29 8.48 1.31 -4.88
N PRO A 30 8.34 2.51 -4.29
CA PRO A 30 7.49 2.68 -3.12
C PRO A 30 6.01 2.51 -3.48
N ILE A 31 5.28 1.78 -2.66
CA ILE A 31 3.85 1.49 -2.82
C ILE A 31 3.08 2.00 -1.60
N LEU A 32 2.03 2.79 -1.83
CA LEU A 32 1.07 3.18 -0.82
C LEU A 32 -0.20 2.39 -1.01
N VAL A 33 -0.70 1.76 0.05
CA VAL A 33 -1.95 1.02 0.04
C VAL A 33 -2.94 1.74 0.95
N GLY A 34 -4.10 2.10 0.44
CA GLY A 34 -5.17 2.72 1.23
C GLY A 34 -6.50 2.00 1.09
N GLY A 35 -7.51 2.52 1.79
CA GLY A 35 -8.88 2.01 1.78
C GLY A 35 -9.23 1.19 3.02
N GLN A 36 -10.52 0.80 3.10
CA GLN A 36 -11.12 0.16 4.27
C GLN A 36 -10.77 -1.32 4.41
N ALA A 37 -10.17 -1.94 3.39
CA ALA A 37 -9.87 -3.37 3.40
C ALA A 37 -8.86 -3.78 4.49
N LEU A 38 -8.07 -2.84 5.02
CA LEU A 38 -6.97 -3.11 5.95
C LEU A 38 -7.18 -2.49 7.35
N SER A 39 -8.30 -1.80 7.59
CA SER A 39 -8.55 -1.04 8.83
C SER A 39 -8.75 -1.92 10.08
N GLY A 40 -8.78 -3.25 9.93
CA GLY A 40 -9.02 -4.22 11.01
C GLY A 40 -7.79 -4.97 11.54
N GLY A 41 -6.59 -4.37 11.48
CA GLY A 41 -5.34 -4.99 11.99
C GLY A 41 -4.62 -5.89 10.99
N GLN A 42 -4.97 -5.80 9.71
CA GLN A 42 -4.38 -6.63 8.66
C GLN A 42 -3.23 -5.97 7.90
N SER A 43 -2.86 -4.75 8.28
CA SER A 43 -1.62 -4.11 7.83
C SER A 43 -0.37 -4.97 8.13
N ASP A 44 -0.47 -5.90 9.08
CA ASP A 44 0.58 -6.88 9.36
C ASP A 44 0.96 -7.72 8.14
N ILE A 45 0.01 -7.97 7.23
CA ILE A 45 0.28 -8.69 5.99
C ILE A 45 1.19 -7.91 5.04
N LEU A 46 1.23 -6.58 5.18
CA LEU A 46 2.07 -5.68 4.40
C LEU A 46 3.47 -5.53 5.00
N LYS A 47 3.68 -5.85 6.28
CA LYS A 47 4.99 -5.77 6.95
C LYS A 47 6.08 -6.64 6.29
N LYS A 48 5.69 -7.68 5.54
CA LYS A 48 6.63 -8.51 4.77
C LYS A 48 7.22 -7.79 3.54
N TYR A 49 6.65 -6.65 3.15
CA TYR A 49 7.11 -5.85 2.02
C TYR A 49 7.65 -4.49 2.54
N PRO A 50 8.99 -4.29 2.58
CA PRO A 50 9.59 -3.12 3.21
C PRO A 50 9.31 -1.80 2.48
N ASN A 51 8.99 -1.86 1.19
CA ASN A 51 8.66 -0.72 0.33
C ASN A 51 7.15 -0.44 0.24
N VAL A 52 6.33 -1.09 1.06
CA VAL A 52 4.86 -0.93 1.07
C VAL A 52 4.42 -0.28 2.38
N SER A 53 3.70 0.85 2.28
CA SER A 53 3.13 1.55 3.43
C SER A 53 1.60 1.57 3.36
N TYR A 54 0.94 1.28 4.47
CA TYR A 54 -0.50 1.47 4.59
C TYR A 54 -0.79 2.93 4.91
N VAL A 55 -1.81 3.49 4.24
CA VAL A 55 -2.29 4.85 4.45
C VAL A 55 -3.74 4.77 4.88
N SER A 56 -3.99 5.20 6.11
CA SER A 56 -5.27 5.00 6.79
C SER A 56 -6.31 6.08 6.45
N ASN A 57 -5.87 7.27 6.05
CA ASN A 57 -6.71 8.42 5.77
C ASN A 57 -6.05 9.39 4.77
N LEU A 58 -6.81 10.38 4.30
CA LEU A 58 -6.33 11.34 3.30
C LEU A 58 -5.29 12.33 3.84
N ASP A 59 -5.32 12.67 5.13
CA ASP A 59 -4.36 13.60 5.72
C ASP A 59 -2.95 12.98 5.74
N GLU A 60 -2.86 11.70 6.11
CA GLU A 60 -1.62 10.91 6.04
C GLU A 60 -1.11 10.77 4.61
N LEU A 61 -2.02 10.61 3.63
CA LEU A 61 -1.66 10.57 2.21
C LEU A 61 -1.04 11.90 1.75
N GLU A 62 -1.67 13.02 2.10
CA GLU A 62 -1.21 14.38 1.80
C GLU A 62 0.18 14.65 2.38
N GLU A 63 0.42 14.24 3.62
CA GLU A 63 1.74 14.37 4.27
C GLU A 63 2.83 13.61 3.50
N ILE A 64 2.54 12.36 3.12
CA ILE A 64 3.48 11.53 2.36
C ILE A 64 3.75 12.15 0.99
N ILE A 65 2.71 12.49 0.21
CA ILE A 65 2.86 13.05 -1.15
C ILE A 65 3.62 14.37 -1.12
N SER A 66 3.34 15.24 -0.15
CA SER A 66 4.05 16.51 0.02
C SER A 66 5.55 16.31 0.18
N ASN A 67 5.98 15.27 0.90
CA ASN A 67 7.39 14.93 1.06
C ASN A 67 8.05 14.30 -0.18
N PHE A 68 7.28 13.71 -1.10
CA PHE A 68 7.80 13.17 -2.37
C PHE A 68 8.04 14.24 -3.45
N SER A 69 7.41 15.41 -3.32
CA SER A 69 7.49 16.50 -4.29
C SER A 69 8.65 17.49 -4.06
N LYS A 70 9.46 17.25 -3.01
CA LYS A 70 10.69 17.98 -2.70
C LYS A 70 11.91 17.18 -3.12
#